data_AF-A0A814XAP2-F1
#
_entry.id   AF-A0A814XAP2-F1
#
_cell.length_a   1.000
_cell.length_b   1.000
_cell.length_c   1.000
_cell.angle_alpha   90.00
_cell.angle_beta   90.00
_cell.angle_gamma   90.00
#
_symmetry.space_group_name_H-M   'P 1'
#
loop_
_entity.id
_entity.type
_entity.pdbx_description
1 polymer ?
#
loop_
_entity_poly.entity_id
_entity_poly.type
_entity_poly.pdbx_seq_one_letter_code
_entity_poly.pdbx_strand_id
1 'polypeptide(L)'
;MTTSMMIDETNINDELPNSSKVVKFSNLCNLLERISKSQGTMAKQKLMTRFISDWRKTHKEVHANDPPTATPALTTEPQTTTAGLSGASPTIMEDSFYPIIRLLVPQSDRERIAYGLKESKLGKHLVEVLSISKDSDDGKKLLNFRVQKNTRTQKGSDFAEVAYYVLKNRCNEDVTMSIWEINKILDEIAVENGKGKEGQKIKPDYTIGLNDEIDCLIVGGYFGTGRLRAGMLSHFLCCAVVKQTNNSEQKNVDDENATTSTQCKADVRDFLYYTFCKIGSGYTHKELLDFNNRFANKWKPWTKKTAPSYILCTHEKPDVWIEPNDSCIVQVKATEFMTSDKYKCGFTLRFPRLEKFREDKAWHECVTYQELIDLRERNAGNVNFSFFQILLPSKSTVNTQSQYYLRTVVNRTYYRKYNIVL
;
A
#
# COMPACT_ATOMS: atom_id res chain seq x y z
N MET A 1 -49.66 7.06 -30.37
CA MET A 1 -49.59 7.20 -28.91
C MET A 1 -49.50 5.81 -28.33
N THR A 2 -48.30 5.35 -28.01
CA THR A 2 -48.11 4.12 -27.25
C THR A 2 -46.89 4.36 -26.38
N THR A 3 -47.16 4.84 -25.17
CA THR A 3 -46.18 5.08 -24.12
C THR A 3 -45.71 3.72 -23.62
N SER A 4 -44.50 3.31 -24.00
CA SER A 4 -43.83 2.17 -23.39
C SER A 4 -43.36 2.59 -22.00
N MET A 5 -44.04 2.09 -20.97
CA MET A 5 -43.61 2.21 -19.57
C MET A 5 -42.30 1.43 -19.41
N MET A 6 -41.18 2.15 -19.25
CA MET A 6 -39.99 1.58 -18.64
C MET A 6 -40.33 1.29 -17.18
N ILE A 7 -40.48 0.01 -16.84
CA ILE A 7 -40.48 -0.44 -15.46
C ILE A 7 -39.03 -0.31 -14.98
N ASP A 8 -38.85 0.55 -13.98
CA ASP A 8 -37.59 0.79 -13.30
C ASP A 8 -37.14 -0.50 -12.59
N GLU A 9 -36.14 -1.19 -13.15
CA GLU A 9 -35.58 -2.46 -12.64
C GLU A 9 -34.95 -2.32 -11.24
N THR A 10 -34.85 -1.11 -10.68
CA THR A 10 -34.31 -0.86 -9.34
C THR A 10 -35.25 -1.23 -8.20
N ASN A 11 -36.53 -1.52 -8.48
CA ASN A 11 -37.56 -1.68 -7.43
C ASN A 11 -37.86 -3.14 -7.04
N ILE A 12 -37.42 -4.14 -7.82
CA ILE A 12 -37.82 -5.56 -7.61
C ILE A 12 -37.05 -6.21 -6.43
N ASN A 13 -35.82 -5.77 -6.16
CA ASN A 13 -35.00 -6.35 -5.08
C ASN A 13 -35.34 -5.80 -3.69
N ASP A 14 -36.13 -4.72 -3.59
CA ASP A 14 -36.44 -4.11 -2.30
C ASP A 14 -37.63 -4.77 -1.57
N GLU A 15 -38.47 -5.53 -2.28
CA GLU A 15 -39.64 -6.22 -1.73
C GLU A 15 -39.35 -7.67 -1.26
N LEU A 16 -38.17 -8.22 -1.58
CA LEU A 16 -37.81 -9.58 -1.17
C LEU A 16 -37.39 -9.65 0.31
N PRO A 17 -37.73 -10.74 1.02
CA PRO A 17 -37.28 -10.95 2.40
C PRO A 17 -35.76 -10.97 2.49
N ASN A 18 -35.20 -10.16 3.40
CA ASN A 18 -33.76 -10.02 3.53
C ASN A 18 -33.36 -9.79 5.00
N SER A 19 -32.64 -10.76 5.57
CA SER A 19 -32.18 -10.75 6.96
C SER A 19 -31.30 -9.54 7.28
N SER A 20 -30.52 -9.05 6.30
CA SER A 20 -29.64 -7.90 6.51
C SER A 20 -30.41 -6.58 6.71
N LYS A 21 -31.67 -6.49 6.27
CA LYS A 21 -32.57 -5.35 6.55
C LYS A 21 -33.07 -5.35 8.00
N VAL A 22 -33.17 -6.52 8.63
CA VAL A 22 -33.66 -6.68 10.01
C VAL A 22 -32.52 -6.60 11.03
N VAL A 23 -31.35 -7.17 10.69
CA VAL A 23 -30.21 -7.22 11.60
C VAL A 23 -29.56 -5.83 11.72
N LYS A 24 -29.56 -5.27 12.92
CA LYS A 24 -28.93 -3.98 13.23
C LYS A 24 -27.40 -4.06 13.17
N PHE A 25 -26.77 -3.03 12.62
CA PHE A 25 -25.31 -2.91 12.58
C PHE A 25 -24.68 -2.84 13.98
N SER A 26 -25.38 -2.23 14.95
CA SER A 26 -24.94 -2.19 16.34
C SER A 26 -24.72 -3.59 16.95
N ASN A 27 -25.49 -4.61 16.52
CA ASN A 27 -25.27 -5.99 16.96
C ASN A 27 -23.92 -6.52 16.49
N LEU A 28 -23.52 -6.20 15.25
CA LEU A 28 -22.21 -6.55 14.70
C LEU A 28 -21.07 -5.79 15.40
N CYS A 29 -21.24 -4.49 15.64
CA CYS A 29 -20.26 -3.69 16.40
C CYS A 29 -20.05 -4.24 17.81
N ASN A 30 -21.14 -4.60 18.50
CA ASN A 30 -21.08 -5.19 19.84
C ASN A 30 -20.38 -6.55 19.84
N LEU A 31 -20.59 -7.38 18.81
CA LEU A 31 -19.82 -8.62 18.62
C LEU A 31 -18.32 -8.32 18.50
N LEU A 32 -17.95 -7.40 17.60
CA LEU A 32 -16.55 -7.05 17.33
C LEU A 32 -15.86 -6.49 18.57
N GLU A 33 -16.54 -5.65 19.35
CA GLU A 33 -16.03 -5.09 20.60
C GLU A 33 -15.82 -6.17 21.68
N ARG A 34 -16.71 -7.16 21.76
CA ARG A 34 -16.53 -8.29 22.68
C ARG A 34 -15.39 -9.20 22.23
N ILE A 35 -15.26 -9.43 20.92
CA ILE A 35 -14.15 -10.21 20.33
C ILE A 35 -12.81 -9.50 20.58
N SER A 36 -12.76 -8.17 20.43
CA SER A 36 -11.53 -7.38 20.62
C SER A 36 -11.00 -7.46 22.06
N LYS A 37 -11.91 -7.47 23.05
CA LYS A 37 -11.60 -7.60 24.49
C LYS A 37 -11.33 -9.04 24.95
N SER A 38 -11.78 -10.04 24.20
CA SER A 38 -11.65 -11.44 24.59
C SER A 38 -10.23 -11.96 24.37
N GLN A 39 -9.72 -12.74 25.33
CA GLN A 39 -8.44 -13.44 25.22
C GLN A 39 -8.65 -14.92 24.84
N GLY A 40 -7.78 -15.44 23.98
CA GLY A 40 -7.83 -16.83 23.53
C GLY A 40 -8.85 -17.13 22.41
N THR A 41 -8.50 -18.11 21.57
CA THR A 41 -9.27 -18.45 20.37
C THR A 41 -10.65 -19.03 20.69
N MET A 42 -10.75 -19.88 21.71
CA MET A 42 -12.03 -20.54 22.06
C MET A 42 -13.11 -19.53 22.50
N ALA A 43 -12.74 -18.53 23.29
CA ALA A 43 -13.68 -17.50 23.74
C ALA A 43 -14.21 -16.68 22.55
N LYS A 44 -13.33 -16.31 21.62
CA LYS A 44 -13.69 -15.60 20.38
C LYS A 44 -14.59 -16.45 19.49
N GLN A 45 -14.27 -17.73 19.33
CA GLN A 45 -15.09 -18.67 18.56
C GLN A 45 -16.49 -18.80 19.15
N LYS A 46 -16.62 -18.91 20.48
CA LYS A 46 -17.93 -19.00 21.15
C LYS A 46 -18.81 -17.77 20.88
N LEU A 47 -18.24 -16.57 20.90
CA LEU A 47 -18.95 -15.32 20.56
C LEU A 47 -19.44 -15.33 19.11
N MET A 48 -18.57 -15.70 18.18
CA MET A 48 -18.91 -15.78 16.76
C MET A 48 -19.99 -16.85 16.49
N THR A 49 -19.85 -18.04 17.05
CA THR A 49 -20.83 -19.13 16.91
C THR A 49 -22.20 -18.69 17.41
N ARG A 50 -22.27 -17.99 18.55
CA ARG A 50 -23.54 -17.46 19.06
C ARG A 50 -24.17 -16.48 18.08
N PHE A 51 -23.39 -15.52 17.58
CA PHE A 51 -23.90 -14.53 16.64
C PHE A 51 -24.41 -15.16 15.33
N ILE A 52 -23.69 -16.15 14.79
CA ILE A 52 -24.11 -16.89 13.59
C ILE A 52 -25.41 -17.67 13.86
N SER A 53 -25.54 -18.29 15.03
CA SER A 53 -26.77 -19.00 15.42
C SER A 53 -27.96 -18.05 15.55
N ASP A 54 -27.76 -16.88 16.16
CA ASP A 54 -28.79 -15.84 16.29
C ASP A 54 -29.22 -15.34 14.90
N TRP A 55 -28.24 -15.08 14.00
CA TRP A 55 -28.54 -14.71 12.61
C TRP A 55 -29.33 -15.80 11.87
N ARG A 56 -28.94 -17.08 11.99
CA ARG A 56 -29.66 -18.20 11.35
C ARG A 56 -31.10 -18.31 11.83
N LYS A 57 -31.37 -17.95 13.09
CA LYS A 57 -32.72 -17.90 13.63
C LYS A 57 -33.51 -16.78 12.97
N THR A 58 -32.97 -15.57 12.91
CA THR A 58 -33.59 -14.43 12.22
C THR A 58 -33.83 -14.72 10.74
N HIS A 59 -32.88 -15.36 10.05
CA HIS A 59 -33.03 -15.78 8.66
C HIS A 59 -34.23 -16.70 8.47
N LYS A 60 -34.36 -17.74 9.30
CA LYS A 60 -35.54 -18.61 9.28
C LYS A 60 -36.85 -17.87 9.56
N GLU A 61 -36.85 -16.90 10.45
CA GLU A 61 -38.03 -16.08 10.79
C GLU A 61 -38.43 -15.17 9.62
N VAL A 62 -37.46 -14.55 8.94
CA VAL A 62 -37.68 -13.69 7.77
C VAL A 62 -38.23 -14.47 6.58
N HIS A 63 -37.74 -15.69 6.36
CA HIS A 63 -38.16 -16.57 5.26
C HIS A 63 -39.29 -17.55 5.64
N ALA A 64 -39.94 -17.36 6.79
CA ALA A 64 -40.94 -18.32 7.30
C ALA A 64 -42.18 -18.45 6.39
N ASN A 65 -42.48 -17.43 5.60
CA ASN A 65 -43.64 -17.37 4.71
C ASN A 65 -43.28 -17.58 3.24
N ASP A 66 -42.02 -17.86 2.93
CA ASP A 66 -41.62 -18.12 1.55
C ASP A 66 -42.20 -19.47 1.09
N PRO A 67 -42.69 -19.56 -0.16
CA PRO A 67 -43.07 -20.85 -0.71
C PRO A 67 -41.86 -21.78 -0.61
N PRO A 68 -42.03 -23.06 -0.20
CA PRO A 68 -40.91 -23.96 0.02
C PRO A 68 -40.07 -24.04 -1.25
N THR A 69 -38.93 -23.37 -1.23
CA THR A 69 -37.95 -23.39 -2.31
C THR A 69 -37.56 -24.85 -2.50
N ALA A 70 -37.70 -25.36 -3.72
CA ALA A 70 -37.25 -26.70 -4.05
C ALA A 70 -35.80 -26.85 -3.60
N THR A 71 -35.58 -27.66 -2.56
CA THR A 71 -34.27 -28.03 -2.06
C THR A 71 -33.38 -28.43 -3.25
N PRO A 72 -32.24 -27.77 -3.51
CA PRO A 72 -31.25 -28.38 -4.37
C PRO A 72 -30.71 -29.57 -3.58
N ALA A 73 -31.18 -30.76 -3.94
CA ALA A 73 -30.65 -32.00 -3.41
C ALA A 73 -29.13 -31.98 -3.61
N LEU A 74 -28.40 -32.14 -2.51
CA LEU A 74 -26.96 -32.35 -2.49
C LEU A 74 -26.69 -33.68 -3.21
N THR A 75 -26.61 -33.66 -4.54
CA THR A 75 -26.20 -34.80 -5.36
C THR A 75 -24.73 -34.64 -5.66
N THR A 76 -23.95 -35.45 -4.99
CA THR A 76 -22.53 -35.67 -5.23
C THR A 76 -22.35 -36.34 -6.59
N GLU A 77 -22.18 -35.58 -7.68
CA GLU A 77 -21.45 -36.03 -8.87
C GLU A 77 -20.83 -34.84 -9.65
N PRO A 78 -19.60 -34.98 -10.19
CA PRO A 78 -18.99 -33.96 -11.02
C PRO A 78 -19.47 -34.11 -12.48
N GLN A 79 -20.35 -33.23 -12.93
CA GLN A 79 -20.64 -33.11 -14.36
C GLN A 79 -19.80 -32.00 -15.00
N THR A 80 -18.80 -32.44 -15.76
CA THR A 80 -18.19 -31.71 -16.87
C THR A 80 -19.22 -31.51 -17.99
N THR A 81 -19.40 -30.30 -18.50
CA THR A 81 -19.68 -30.03 -19.92
C THR A 81 -19.51 -28.54 -20.24
N THR A 82 -19.17 -28.30 -21.50
CA THR A 82 -18.76 -27.05 -22.14
C THR A 82 -19.93 -26.42 -22.92
N ALA A 83 -19.84 -25.09 -23.17
CA ALA A 83 -20.72 -24.23 -24.00
C ALA A 83 -22.05 -23.81 -23.33
N GLY A 84 -22.61 -22.60 -23.51
CA GLY A 84 -22.35 -21.43 -24.34
C GLY A 84 -23.41 -20.36 -24.00
N LEU A 85 -23.29 -19.16 -24.58
CA LEU A 85 -24.15 -18.00 -24.35
C LEU A 85 -25.65 -18.27 -24.62
N SER A 86 -26.54 -17.97 -23.66
CA SER A 86 -27.83 -17.27 -23.85
C SER A 86 -28.65 -17.22 -22.56
N GLY A 87 -29.18 -16.04 -22.21
CA GLY A 87 -30.31 -15.88 -21.29
C GLY A 87 -29.94 -15.60 -19.84
N ALA A 88 -29.68 -14.32 -19.51
CA ALA A 88 -29.68 -13.86 -18.12
C ALA A 88 -31.14 -13.85 -17.62
N SER A 89 -31.58 -14.94 -17.00
CA SER A 89 -32.69 -14.90 -16.04
C SER A 89 -32.20 -14.11 -14.82
N PRO A 90 -32.99 -13.21 -14.20
CA PRO A 90 -32.55 -12.47 -13.04
C PRO A 90 -32.28 -13.46 -11.90
N THR A 91 -31.01 -13.68 -11.59
CA THR A 91 -30.59 -14.48 -10.44
C THR A 91 -31.13 -13.78 -9.21
N ILE A 92 -32.21 -14.31 -8.62
CA ILE A 92 -32.68 -13.88 -7.30
C ILE A 92 -31.47 -14.04 -6.37
N MET A 93 -30.92 -12.92 -5.86
CA MET A 93 -29.88 -13.00 -4.84
C MET A 93 -30.49 -13.68 -3.62
N GLU A 94 -30.15 -14.95 -3.40
CA GLU A 94 -30.54 -15.66 -2.19
C GLU A 94 -29.98 -14.92 -0.97
N ASP A 95 -30.87 -14.55 -0.04
CA ASP A 95 -30.46 -13.94 1.22
C ASP A 95 -29.50 -14.87 1.97
N SER A 96 -28.38 -14.32 2.41
CA SER A 96 -27.27 -15.10 2.96
C SER A 96 -26.52 -14.31 4.01
N PHE A 97 -25.55 -14.97 4.66
CA PHE A 97 -24.69 -14.32 5.65
C PHE A 97 -23.65 -13.37 5.01
N TYR A 98 -23.60 -13.30 3.67
CA TYR A 98 -22.61 -12.53 2.92
C TYR A 98 -22.54 -11.02 3.29
N PRO A 99 -23.65 -10.28 3.45
CA PRO A 99 -23.62 -8.86 3.84
C PRO A 99 -22.93 -8.61 5.18
N ILE A 100 -22.90 -9.61 6.07
CA ILE A 100 -22.18 -9.53 7.34
C ILE A 100 -20.72 -9.97 7.17
N ILE A 101 -20.45 -11.05 6.43
CA ILE A 101 -19.08 -11.54 6.18
C ILE A 101 -18.21 -10.44 5.55
N ARG A 102 -18.73 -9.71 4.55
CA ARG A 102 -17.96 -8.65 3.88
C ARG A 102 -17.58 -7.49 4.81
N LEU A 103 -18.33 -7.26 5.90
CA LEU A 103 -17.99 -6.30 6.95
C LEU A 103 -17.02 -6.88 8.00
N LEU A 104 -17.13 -8.18 8.30
CA LEU A 104 -16.22 -8.89 9.21
C LEU A 104 -14.82 -9.08 8.61
N VAL A 105 -14.75 -9.28 7.29
CA VAL A 105 -13.53 -9.62 6.55
C VAL A 105 -13.38 -8.67 5.35
N PRO A 106 -13.23 -7.35 5.58
CA PRO A 106 -13.26 -6.34 4.52
C PRO A 106 -12.13 -6.50 3.50
N GLN A 107 -10.99 -7.10 3.88
CA GLN A 107 -9.89 -7.40 2.96
C GLN A 107 -10.23 -8.44 1.89
N SER A 108 -11.29 -9.22 2.10
CA SER A 108 -11.77 -10.24 1.18
C SER A 108 -12.97 -9.78 0.35
N ASP A 109 -13.42 -8.53 0.51
CA ASP A 109 -14.48 -7.94 -0.32
C ASP A 109 -13.93 -7.66 -1.73
N ARG A 110 -14.38 -8.44 -2.70
CA ARG A 110 -13.99 -8.32 -4.12
C ARG A 110 -15.04 -7.62 -4.97
N GLU A 111 -16.25 -7.42 -4.43
CA GLU A 111 -17.33 -6.75 -5.14
C GLU A 111 -17.16 -5.23 -5.09
N ARG A 112 -16.79 -4.70 -3.91
CA ARG A 112 -16.50 -3.26 -3.78
C ARG A 112 -15.11 -2.94 -4.29
N ILE A 113 -15.05 -1.98 -5.20
CA ILE A 113 -13.81 -1.29 -5.52
C ILE A 113 -13.34 -0.45 -4.33
N ALA A 114 -12.07 -0.04 -4.33
CA ALA A 114 -11.50 0.73 -3.23
C ALA A 114 -12.26 2.05 -2.99
N TYR A 115 -12.61 2.35 -1.74
CA TYR A 115 -13.34 3.58 -1.38
C TYR A 115 -12.58 4.89 -1.67
N GLY A 116 -11.25 4.84 -1.87
CA GLY A 116 -10.44 6.05 -2.10
C GLY A 116 -10.34 6.99 -0.89
N LEU A 117 -10.77 6.50 0.28
CA LEU A 117 -10.71 7.18 1.57
C LEU A 117 -9.44 6.76 2.31
N LYS A 118 -8.61 7.76 2.64
CA LYS A 118 -7.46 7.62 3.54
C LYS A 118 -7.77 8.36 4.83
N GLU A 119 -7.03 8.07 5.89
CA GLU A 119 -7.18 8.69 7.21
C GLU A 119 -7.12 10.23 7.14
N SER A 120 -6.26 10.78 6.26
CA SER A 120 -6.17 12.23 6.05
C SER A 120 -7.43 12.84 5.42
N LYS A 121 -8.12 12.11 4.53
CA LYS A 121 -9.41 12.55 4.00
C LYS A 121 -10.49 12.39 5.05
N LEU A 122 -10.55 11.25 5.73
CA LEU A 122 -11.53 10.99 6.78
C LEU A 122 -11.43 12.04 7.91
N GLY A 123 -10.23 12.39 8.35
CA GLY A 123 -10.02 13.42 9.37
C GLY A 123 -10.57 14.79 8.96
N LYS A 124 -10.38 15.19 7.69
CA LYS A 124 -10.96 16.43 7.14
C LYS A 124 -12.49 16.40 7.15
N HIS A 125 -13.07 15.30 6.66
CA HIS A 125 -14.54 15.16 6.63
C HIS A 125 -15.13 15.16 8.05
N LEU A 126 -14.50 14.48 9.01
CA LEU A 126 -14.95 14.51 10.41
C LEU A 126 -14.89 15.92 11.01
N VAL A 127 -13.82 16.67 10.74
CA VAL A 127 -13.68 18.07 11.21
C VAL A 127 -14.76 18.96 10.59
N GLU A 128 -15.03 18.79 9.30
CA GLU A 128 -16.04 19.57 8.56
C GLU A 128 -17.46 19.23 9.02
N VAL A 129 -17.84 17.95 9.04
CA VAL A 129 -19.20 17.48 9.39
C VAL A 129 -19.52 17.80 10.85
N LEU A 130 -18.57 17.63 11.77
CA LEU A 130 -18.78 17.91 13.20
C LEU A 130 -18.53 19.38 13.56
N SER A 131 -18.23 20.24 12.56
CA SER A 131 -17.89 21.66 12.77
C SER A 131 -16.82 21.88 13.85
N ILE A 132 -15.82 21.01 13.89
CA ILE A 132 -14.70 21.12 14.84
C ILE A 132 -13.73 22.18 14.32
N SER A 133 -13.29 23.09 15.20
CA SER A 133 -12.25 24.05 14.82
C SER A 133 -10.94 23.32 14.49
N LYS A 134 -10.33 23.63 13.35
CA LYS A 134 -9.04 23.06 12.90
C LYS A 134 -7.91 23.29 13.90
N ASP A 135 -8.02 24.36 14.70
CA ASP A 135 -7.02 24.76 15.69
C ASP A 135 -7.24 24.15 17.08
N SER A 136 -8.42 23.56 17.30
CA SER A 136 -8.73 22.83 18.54
C SER A 136 -7.85 21.59 18.68
N ASP A 137 -7.71 21.10 19.92
CA ASP A 137 -6.95 19.89 20.21
C ASP A 137 -7.49 18.67 19.44
N ASP A 138 -8.81 18.50 19.40
CA ASP A 138 -9.48 17.44 18.64
C ASP A 138 -9.31 17.60 17.12
N GLY A 139 -9.38 18.83 16.60
CA GLY A 139 -9.13 19.12 15.18
C GLY A 139 -7.69 18.78 14.78
N LYS A 140 -6.72 19.15 15.61
CA LYS A 140 -5.30 18.80 15.41
C LYS A 140 -5.07 17.29 15.50
N LYS A 141 -5.73 16.60 16.43
CA LYS A 141 -5.67 15.13 16.57
C LYS A 141 -6.17 14.41 15.33
N LEU A 142 -7.31 14.82 14.77
CA LEU A 142 -7.87 14.22 13.56
C LEU A 142 -7.02 14.49 12.32
N LEU A 143 -6.52 15.73 12.16
CA LEU A 143 -5.76 16.13 10.97
C LEU A 143 -4.30 15.62 11.00
N ASN A 144 -3.69 15.55 12.18
CA ASN A 144 -2.28 15.23 12.38
C ASN A 144 -2.07 13.99 13.26
N PHE A 145 -2.97 13.00 13.17
CA PHE A 145 -2.95 11.80 14.04
C PHE A 145 -1.60 11.04 14.03
N ARG A 146 -0.79 11.22 12.97
CA ARG A 146 0.55 10.60 12.83
C ARG A 146 1.64 11.32 13.64
N VAL A 147 1.51 12.61 13.92
CA VAL A 147 2.56 13.47 14.50
C VAL A 147 2.55 13.47 16.04
N GLN A 148 1.39 13.19 16.66
CA GLN A 148 1.18 13.44 18.10
C GLN A 148 1.58 12.27 19.03
N LYS A 149 2.27 11.23 18.54
CA LYS A 149 2.59 10.01 19.33
C LYS A 149 3.79 10.14 20.29
N ASN A 150 4.37 11.33 20.47
CA ASN A 150 5.54 11.54 21.35
C ASN A 150 5.23 11.58 22.86
N THR A 151 3.96 11.53 23.28
CA THR A 151 3.59 11.45 24.71
C THR A 151 3.30 10.01 25.12
N ARG A 152 3.96 9.54 26.20
CA ARG A 152 3.96 8.20 26.83
C ARG A 152 2.61 7.49 27.07
N THR A 153 1.48 8.03 26.64
CA THR A 153 0.14 7.43 26.83
C THR A 153 -0.28 6.60 25.61
N GLN A 154 -0.41 5.29 25.80
CA GLN A 154 -0.86 4.29 24.81
C GLN A 154 -2.29 4.49 24.26
N LYS A 155 -3.00 5.58 24.56
CA LYS A 155 -4.34 5.86 24.04
C LYS A 155 -4.25 6.53 22.68
N GLY A 156 -4.84 5.93 21.63
CA GLY A 156 -4.81 6.45 20.25
C GLY A 156 -3.86 5.69 19.31
N SER A 157 -3.86 4.37 19.38
CA SER A 157 -2.94 3.51 18.62
C SER A 157 -3.19 3.54 17.11
N ASP A 158 -4.43 3.77 16.67
CA ASP A 158 -4.83 3.97 15.28
C ASP A 158 -5.83 5.12 15.11
N PHE A 159 -6.11 5.48 13.85
CA PHE A 159 -7.01 6.59 13.53
C PHE A 159 -8.45 6.35 14.01
N ALA A 160 -8.91 5.09 14.01
CA ALA A 160 -10.27 4.76 14.43
C ALA A 160 -10.46 5.00 15.92
N GLU A 161 -9.47 4.66 16.74
CA GLU A 161 -9.48 4.94 18.17
C GLU A 161 -9.45 6.45 18.46
N VAL A 162 -8.63 7.21 17.72
CA VAL A 162 -8.61 8.69 17.82
C VAL A 162 -9.99 9.27 17.46
N ALA A 163 -10.58 8.84 16.35
CA ALA A 163 -11.90 9.28 15.93
C ALA A 163 -12.97 8.91 16.97
N TYR A 164 -12.94 7.70 17.52
CA TYR A 164 -13.87 7.27 18.57
C TYR A 164 -13.82 8.21 19.79
N TYR A 165 -12.64 8.57 20.29
CA TYR A 165 -12.55 9.47 21.45
C TYR A 165 -13.06 10.88 21.17
N VAL A 166 -12.90 11.37 19.93
CA VAL A 166 -13.47 12.66 19.51
C VAL A 166 -14.99 12.58 19.39
N LEU A 167 -15.51 11.46 18.88
CA LEU A 167 -16.93 11.23 18.64
C LEU A 167 -17.72 10.91 19.90
N LYS A 168 -17.13 10.19 20.86
CA LYS A 168 -17.83 9.69 22.07
C LYS A 168 -18.53 10.79 22.87
N ASN A 169 -17.98 12.00 22.90
CA ASN A 169 -18.56 13.12 23.65
C ASN A 169 -19.47 14.01 22.78
N ARG A 170 -19.57 13.74 21.48
CA ARG A 170 -20.30 14.57 20.50
C ARG A 170 -21.49 13.84 19.89
N CYS A 171 -21.43 12.52 19.81
CA CYS A 171 -22.46 11.66 19.23
C CYS A 171 -22.97 10.72 20.34
N ASN A 172 -24.04 11.14 21.02
CA ASN A 172 -24.66 10.38 22.12
C ASN A 172 -25.89 9.58 21.67
N GLU A 173 -26.23 9.62 20.39
CA GLU A 173 -27.40 8.95 19.84
C GLU A 173 -27.07 7.53 19.39
N ASP A 174 -27.90 6.57 19.80
CA ASP A 174 -27.83 5.19 19.32
C ASP A 174 -28.36 5.13 17.89
N VAL A 175 -27.44 4.97 16.93
CA VAL A 175 -27.78 4.79 15.52
C VAL A 175 -28.42 3.41 15.32
N THR A 176 -29.63 3.39 14.76
CA THR A 176 -30.46 2.18 14.59
C THR A 176 -30.30 1.48 13.25
N MET A 177 -29.28 1.85 12.45
CA MET A 177 -29.12 1.37 11.09
C MET A 177 -28.94 -0.15 11.00
N SER A 178 -29.52 -0.72 9.95
CA SER A 178 -29.40 -2.12 9.56
C SER A 178 -28.07 -2.40 8.84
N ILE A 179 -27.70 -3.67 8.78
CA ILE A 179 -26.55 -4.13 7.99
C ILE A 179 -26.74 -3.78 6.51
N TRP A 180 -27.97 -3.83 6.00
CA TRP A 180 -28.29 -3.48 4.62
C TRP A 180 -28.00 -2.01 4.33
N GLU A 181 -28.49 -1.08 5.17
CA GLU A 181 -28.28 0.37 4.97
C GLU A 181 -26.79 0.73 5.01
N ILE A 182 -26.02 0.13 5.91
CA ILE A 182 -24.56 0.34 5.98
C ILE A 182 -23.87 -0.15 4.71
N ASN A 183 -24.23 -1.34 4.23
CA ASN A 183 -23.67 -1.87 3.00
C ASN A 183 -24.02 -0.98 1.80
N LYS A 184 -25.27 -0.52 1.68
CA LYS A 184 -25.72 0.40 0.63
C LYS A 184 -24.90 1.69 0.59
N ILE A 185 -24.67 2.32 1.75
CA ILE A 185 -23.82 3.53 1.83
C ILE A 185 -22.38 3.24 1.41
N LEU A 186 -21.81 2.10 1.82
CA LEU A 186 -20.47 1.70 1.41
C LEU A 186 -20.38 1.44 -0.10
N ASP A 187 -21.42 0.85 -0.70
CA ASP A 187 -21.53 0.66 -2.14
C ASP A 187 -21.57 2.01 -2.88
N GLU A 188 -22.37 2.97 -2.41
CA GLU A 188 -22.43 4.32 -2.97
C GLU A 188 -21.06 5.04 -2.93
N ILE A 189 -20.35 4.95 -1.79
CA ILE A 189 -18.99 5.50 -1.65
C ILE A 189 -18.01 4.83 -2.63
N ALA A 190 -18.09 3.51 -2.78
CA ALA A 190 -17.23 2.76 -3.69
C ALA A 190 -17.50 3.17 -5.15
N VAL A 191 -18.77 3.20 -5.56
CA VAL A 191 -19.22 3.61 -6.90
C VAL A 191 -18.78 5.03 -7.23
N GLU A 192 -18.98 5.98 -6.31
CA GLU A 192 -18.58 7.37 -6.51
C GLU A 192 -17.06 7.51 -6.72
N ASN A 193 -16.26 6.72 -6.01
CA ASN A 193 -14.82 6.68 -6.27
C ASN A 193 -14.46 5.98 -7.58
N GLY A 194 -15.31 5.10 -8.09
CA GLY A 194 -15.14 4.37 -9.36
C GLY A 194 -15.47 5.18 -10.61
N LYS A 195 -16.38 6.15 -10.50
CA LYS A 195 -16.72 7.06 -11.60
C LYS A 195 -15.45 7.74 -12.12
N GLY A 196 -15.14 7.52 -13.40
CA GLY A 196 -13.91 8.01 -14.06
C GLY A 196 -12.68 7.11 -13.96
N LYS A 197 -12.79 5.88 -13.43
CA LYS A 197 -11.71 4.89 -13.34
C LYS A 197 -12.00 3.56 -14.07
N GLU A 198 -13.03 3.51 -14.91
CA GLU A 198 -13.26 2.36 -15.80
C GLU A 198 -12.06 2.21 -16.74
N GLY A 199 -11.28 1.14 -16.56
CA GLY A 199 -10.13 0.82 -17.40
C GLY A 199 -8.79 0.56 -16.68
N GLN A 200 -8.71 0.60 -15.35
CA GLN A 200 -7.46 0.25 -14.67
C GLN A 200 -7.66 -0.64 -13.45
N LYS A 201 -7.42 -1.94 -13.65
CA LYS A 201 -6.61 -2.80 -12.77
C LYS A 201 -6.56 -4.22 -13.33
N ILE A 202 -5.70 -4.41 -14.32
CA ILE A 202 -4.96 -5.66 -14.41
C ILE A 202 -3.65 -5.36 -13.68
N LYS A 203 -3.41 -6.04 -12.54
CA LYS A 203 -2.07 -6.14 -11.99
C LYS A 203 -1.43 -7.32 -12.72
N PRO A 204 -0.53 -7.11 -13.70
CA PRO A 204 0.38 -8.16 -14.09
C PRO A 204 1.29 -8.41 -12.88
N ASP A 205 0.93 -9.40 -12.08
CA ASP A 205 1.80 -9.89 -11.03
C ASP A 205 2.99 -10.62 -11.67
N TYR A 206 4.18 -10.39 -11.09
CA TYR A 206 5.46 -11.06 -11.32
C TYR A 206 6.20 -10.78 -12.64
N THR A 207 6.63 -9.54 -12.84
CA THR A 207 7.84 -9.30 -13.63
C THR A 207 9.08 -9.60 -12.79
N ILE A 208 9.97 -10.44 -13.33
CA ILE A 208 11.33 -10.70 -12.86
C ILE A 208 11.97 -9.32 -12.58
N GLY A 209 12.29 -9.05 -11.31
CA GLY A 209 12.80 -7.73 -10.90
C GLY A 209 14.19 -7.45 -11.48
N LEU A 210 14.76 -6.31 -11.10
CA LEU A 210 16.20 -6.09 -11.29
C LEU A 210 16.91 -7.25 -10.58
N ASN A 211 17.71 -8.04 -11.31
CA ASN A 211 18.57 -9.06 -10.69
C ASN A 211 19.70 -8.41 -9.87
N ASP A 212 19.91 -7.10 -10.04
CA ASP A 212 20.94 -6.35 -9.33
C ASP A 212 20.47 -5.96 -7.92
N GLU A 213 21.32 -6.24 -6.94
CA GLU A 213 21.18 -5.81 -5.56
C GLU A 213 21.89 -4.47 -5.37
N ILE A 214 21.21 -3.51 -4.74
CA ILE A 214 21.73 -2.15 -4.56
C ILE A 214 22.08 -1.95 -3.09
N ASP A 215 23.36 -1.83 -2.79
CA ASP A 215 23.85 -1.48 -1.46
C ASP A 215 23.83 0.05 -1.29
N CYS A 216 22.85 0.58 -0.56
CA CYS A 216 22.69 2.03 -0.37
C CYS A 216 22.70 2.43 1.09
N LEU A 217 23.05 3.69 1.37
CA LEU A 217 23.16 4.19 2.73
C LEU A 217 21.84 4.78 3.22
N ILE A 218 21.45 4.46 4.46
CA ILE A 218 20.33 5.15 5.12
C ILE A 218 20.77 6.55 5.54
N VAL A 219 19.99 7.57 5.21
CA VAL A 219 20.25 8.97 5.63
C VAL A 219 19.08 9.61 6.37
N GLY A 220 17.91 8.99 6.32
CA GLY A 220 16.71 9.51 6.99
C GLY A 220 15.74 8.43 7.41
N GLY A 221 14.88 8.76 8.38
CA GLY A 221 13.85 7.89 8.92
C GLY A 221 12.48 8.56 8.95
N TYR A 222 11.43 7.73 8.85
CA TYR A 222 10.04 8.13 9.03
C TYR A 222 9.37 7.26 10.09
N PHE A 223 8.59 7.90 10.96
CA PHE A 223 7.86 7.18 12.00
C PHE A 223 6.71 6.34 11.42
N GLY A 224 6.58 5.13 11.94
CA GLY A 224 5.54 4.20 11.54
C GLY A 224 4.17 4.51 12.10
N THR A 225 3.18 3.99 11.40
CA THR A 225 1.77 4.07 11.76
C THR A 225 1.21 2.69 12.05
N GLY A 226 0.05 2.63 12.72
CA GLY A 226 -0.63 1.39 13.08
C GLY A 226 -0.04 0.72 14.34
N ARG A 227 -0.67 -0.39 14.76
CA ARG A 227 -0.40 -1.02 16.07
C ARG A 227 1.03 -1.54 16.24
N LEU A 228 1.61 -2.10 15.17
CA LEU A 228 2.88 -2.84 15.25
C LEU A 228 4.13 -1.98 15.02
N ARG A 229 3.98 -0.78 14.43
CA ARG A 229 5.12 0.07 14.02
C ARG A 229 5.01 1.51 14.55
N ALA A 230 3.97 1.83 15.31
CA ALA A 230 3.83 3.13 15.95
C ALA A 230 4.95 3.39 16.95
N GLY A 231 5.49 4.62 16.94
CA GLY A 231 6.56 5.04 17.85
C GLY A 231 7.96 4.58 17.43
N MET A 232 8.09 3.86 16.32
CA MET A 232 9.37 3.40 15.79
C MET A 232 9.57 3.95 14.38
N LEU A 233 10.83 4.14 13.98
CA LEU A 233 11.15 4.37 12.57
C LEU A 233 10.83 3.09 11.80
N SER A 234 10.07 3.24 10.72
CA SER A 234 9.58 2.12 9.92
C SER A 234 9.72 2.35 8.42
N HIS A 235 10.16 3.52 8.00
CA HIS A 235 10.55 3.73 6.62
C HIS A 235 11.88 4.48 6.63
N PHE A 236 12.73 4.20 5.66
CA PHE A 236 14.08 4.76 5.59
C PHE A 236 14.28 5.44 4.24
N LEU A 237 14.87 6.63 4.27
CA LEU A 237 15.32 7.37 3.10
C LEU A 237 16.77 6.95 2.81
N CYS A 238 17.02 6.50 1.59
CA CYS A 238 18.32 6.01 1.16
C CYS A 238 18.96 6.94 0.12
N CYS A 239 20.29 6.98 0.12
CA CYS A 239 21.07 7.79 -0.81
C CYS A 239 22.17 6.99 -1.53
N ALA A 240 22.62 7.56 -2.64
CA ALA A 240 23.89 7.27 -3.29
C ALA A 240 24.93 8.34 -2.92
N VAL A 241 26.21 7.99 -2.97
CA VAL A 241 27.31 8.93 -2.72
C VAL A 241 27.87 9.54 -4.00
N VAL A 242 28.32 10.78 -3.91
CA VAL A 242 29.05 11.52 -4.94
C VAL A 242 30.30 12.08 -4.30
N LYS A 243 31.48 11.64 -4.73
CA LYS A 243 32.75 12.17 -4.23
C LYS A 243 32.95 13.60 -4.73
N GLN A 244 33.30 14.52 -3.85
CA GLN A 244 33.66 15.88 -4.22
C GLN A 244 35.11 15.91 -4.70
N THR A 245 35.36 16.36 -5.93
CA THR A 245 36.71 16.65 -6.41
C THR A 245 37.10 18.05 -5.93
N ASN A 246 37.88 18.13 -4.86
CA ASN A 246 38.48 19.40 -4.45
C ASN A 246 39.60 19.75 -5.45
N ASN A 247 39.41 20.79 -6.26
CA ASN A 247 40.46 21.36 -7.13
C ASN A 247 41.52 22.11 -6.31
N SER A 248 42.15 21.41 -5.36
CA SER A 248 43.19 21.97 -4.48
C SER A 248 44.46 21.11 -4.46
N GLU A 249 44.85 20.58 -5.61
CA GLU A 249 46.17 19.98 -5.85
C GLU A 249 46.82 20.61 -7.10
N GLN A 250 47.04 21.93 -7.02
CA GLN A 250 48.17 22.56 -7.70
C GLN A 250 49.00 23.26 -6.62
N LYS A 251 49.59 22.47 -5.72
CA LYS A 251 50.71 22.92 -4.89
C LYS A 251 51.95 22.25 -5.46
N ASN A 252 52.93 23.11 -5.75
CA ASN A 252 54.17 22.81 -6.45
C ASN A 252 54.88 21.59 -5.86
N VAL A 253 55.36 20.75 -6.77
CA VAL A 253 56.45 19.81 -6.56
C VAL A 253 57.63 20.61 -6.02
N ASP A 254 58.15 20.21 -4.85
CA ASP A 254 59.55 20.27 -4.43
C ASP A 254 59.59 19.97 -2.91
N ASP A 255 59.56 18.69 -2.53
CA ASP A 255 60.39 18.19 -1.42
C ASP A 255 60.34 16.65 -1.33
N GLU A 256 61.45 16.03 -1.70
CA GLU A 256 61.76 14.63 -1.44
C GLU A 256 62.16 14.47 0.04
N ASN A 257 61.22 14.06 0.90
CA ASN A 257 61.43 13.11 2.01
C ASN A 257 60.26 13.12 3.00
N ALA A 258 59.37 12.14 2.91
CA ALA A 258 58.62 11.65 4.07
C ALA A 258 58.04 10.25 3.80
N THR A 259 58.84 9.24 4.13
CA THR A 259 58.39 7.87 4.37
C THR A 259 57.42 7.87 5.56
N THR A 260 56.11 7.81 5.30
CA THR A 260 55.11 7.23 6.21
C THR A 260 53.78 7.07 5.48
N SER A 261 53.42 5.82 5.18
CA SER A 261 52.12 5.42 4.64
C SER A 261 51.00 5.76 5.64
N THR A 262 50.50 6.99 5.59
CA THR A 262 49.31 7.42 6.31
C THR A 262 48.09 7.09 5.45
N GLN A 263 47.37 6.04 5.81
CA GLN A 263 46.11 5.65 5.19
C GLN A 263 45.11 6.81 5.37
N CYS A 264 44.88 7.58 4.30
CA CYS A 264 43.98 8.72 4.30
C CYS A 264 42.55 8.25 4.65
N LYS A 265 42.08 8.49 5.87
CA LYS A 265 40.69 8.24 6.25
C LYS A 265 39.79 9.23 5.49
N ALA A 266 38.87 8.71 4.68
CA ALA A 266 37.89 9.52 3.97
C ALA A 266 37.00 10.29 4.96
N ASP A 267 36.86 11.61 4.80
CA ASP A 267 35.97 12.42 5.62
C ASP A 267 34.54 12.32 5.07
N VAL A 268 33.54 12.27 5.96
CA VAL A 268 32.12 12.35 5.60
C VAL A 268 31.82 13.58 4.75
N ARG A 269 32.56 14.66 4.97
CA ARG A 269 32.39 15.93 4.27
C ARG A 269 33.02 15.97 2.89
N ASP A 270 33.78 14.95 2.49
CA ASP A 270 34.29 14.80 1.13
C ASP A 270 33.23 14.29 0.15
N PHE A 271 32.02 13.96 0.63
CA PHE A 271 30.95 13.37 -0.16
C PHE A 271 29.67 14.18 -0.10
N LEU A 272 28.93 14.17 -1.21
CA LEU A 272 27.53 14.54 -1.26
C LEU A 272 26.67 13.27 -1.31
N TYR A 273 25.52 13.32 -0.64
CA TYR A 273 24.63 12.17 -0.48
C TYR A 273 23.31 12.48 -1.21
N TYR A 274 23.13 11.87 -2.38
CA TYR A 274 22.00 12.12 -3.25
C TYR A 274 20.90 11.12 -2.93
N THR A 275 19.79 11.60 -2.39
CA THR A 275 18.63 10.75 -2.10
C THR A 275 18.02 10.18 -3.37
N PHE A 276 17.55 8.92 -3.34
CA PHE A 276 16.93 8.28 -4.51
C PHE A 276 15.75 7.37 -4.20
N CYS A 277 15.64 6.79 -3.01
CA CYS A 277 14.48 5.94 -2.70
C CYS A 277 14.08 5.94 -1.21
N LYS A 278 12.84 5.54 -0.97
CA LYS A 278 12.27 5.31 0.35
C LYS A 278 11.84 3.86 0.49
N ILE A 279 12.21 3.22 1.59
CA ILE A 279 12.01 1.78 1.79
C ILE A 279 11.25 1.56 3.10
N GLY A 280 10.15 0.81 3.03
CA GLY A 280 9.25 0.53 4.17
C GLY A 280 8.92 -0.95 4.36
N SER A 281 9.64 -1.84 3.68
CA SER A 281 9.38 -3.28 3.68
C SER A 281 10.67 -4.08 3.46
N GLY A 282 10.62 -5.38 3.76
CA GLY A 282 11.73 -6.32 3.54
C GLY A 282 12.43 -6.82 4.82
N TYR A 283 12.13 -6.21 5.97
CA TYR A 283 12.61 -6.66 7.28
C TYR A 283 11.48 -7.23 8.13
N THR A 284 11.84 -8.14 9.03
CA THR A 284 11.01 -8.67 10.11
C THR A 284 10.80 -7.60 11.19
N HIS A 285 9.82 -7.83 12.08
CA HIS A 285 9.60 -6.94 13.22
C HIS A 285 10.79 -6.90 14.17
N LYS A 286 11.47 -8.05 14.38
CA LYS A 286 12.66 -8.14 15.22
C LYS A 286 13.81 -7.30 14.66
N GLU A 287 14.14 -7.46 13.39
CA GLU A 287 15.19 -6.67 12.75
C GLU A 287 14.89 -5.16 12.80
N LEU A 288 13.63 -4.77 12.62
CA LEU A 288 13.23 -3.37 12.75
C LEU A 288 13.43 -2.84 14.18
N LEU A 289 13.13 -3.65 15.19
CA LEU A 289 13.32 -3.30 16.60
C LEU A 289 14.81 -3.18 16.94
N ASP A 290 15.60 -4.17 16.53
CA ASP A 290 17.05 -4.18 16.74
C ASP A 290 17.71 -2.96 16.07
N PHE A 291 17.30 -2.64 14.83
CA PHE A 291 17.72 -1.42 14.15
C PHE A 291 17.37 -0.16 14.94
N ASN A 292 16.12 0.00 15.38
CA ASN A 292 15.70 1.20 16.11
C ASN A 292 16.47 1.36 17.42
N ASN A 293 16.70 0.27 18.16
CA ASN A 293 17.47 0.30 19.40
C ASN A 293 18.93 0.69 19.15
N ARG A 294 19.54 0.16 18.09
CA ARG A 294 20.95 0.43 17.73
C ARG A 294 21.21 1.90 17.39
N PHE A 295 20.27 2.57 16.72
CA PHE A 295 20.46 3.94 16.24
C PHE A 295 19.68 5.00 17.04
N ALA A 296 19.00 4.63 18.13
CA ALA A 296 18.06 5.50 18.87
C ALA A 296 18.63 6.89 19.23
N ASN A 297 19.90 6.97 19.63
CA ASN A 297 20.58 8.20 20.05
C ASN A 297 21.29 8.97 18.93
N LYS A 298 21.29 8.45 17.70
CA LYS A 298 21.99 9.05 16.55
C LYS A 298 21.07 9.89 15.66
N TRP A 299 19.76 9.75 15.81
CA TRP A 299 18.76 10.47 15.02
C TRP A 299 18.63 11.93 15.45
N LYS A 300 18.64 12.83 14.47
CA LYS A 300 18.48 14.27 14.62
C LYS A 300 17.19 14.71 13.89
N PRO A 301 16.36 15.60 14.46
CA PRO A 301 15.17 16.10 13.76
C PRO A 301 15.52 16.77 12.43
N TRP A 302 14.77 16.49 11.37
CA TRP A 302 14.94 17.16 10.09
C TRP A 302 14.17 18.48 10.05
N THR A 303 14.88 19.60 10.05
CA THR A 303 14.32 20.95 9.93
C THR A 303 15.18 21.80 9.01
N LYS A 304 14.69 22.95 8.53
CA LYS A 304 15.50 23.86 7.69
C LYS A 304 16.82 24.30 8.35
N LYS A 305 16.88 24.34 9.68
CA LYS A 305 18.08 24.75 10.45
C LYS A 305 19.03 23.58 10.72
N THR A 306 18.49 22.37 10.84
CA THR A 306 19.25 21.17 11.26
C THR A 306 19.58 20.24 10.10
N ALA A 307 18.98 20.44 8.91
CA ALA A 307 19.27 19.64 7.74
C ALA A 307 20.70 19.90 7.25
N PRO A 308 21.53 18.86 7.10
CA PRO A 308 22.89 19.01 6.60
C PRO A 308 22.91 19.40 5.12
N SER A 309 23.82 20.29 4.75
CA SER A 309 23.95 20.79 3.37
C SER A 309 24.46 19.74 2.37
N TYR A 310 25.09 18.68 2.85
CA TYR A 310 25.67 17.60 2.03
C TYR A 310 24.71 16.41 1.84
N ILE A 311 23.59 16.33 2.58
CA ILE A 311 22.51 15.37 2.29
C ILE A 311 21.44 16.08 1.47
N LEU A 312 21.38 15.75 0.19
CA LEU A 312 20.57 16.47 -0.77
C LEU A 312 19.22 15.78 -0.97
N CYS A 313 18.16 16.49 -0.60
CA CYS A 313 16.75 16.11 -0.76
C CYS A 313 16.03 17.13 -1.65
N THR A 314 15.00 16.69 -2.39
CA THR A 314 14.09 17.58 -3.11
C THR A 314 12.75 17.67 -2.38
N HIS A 315 11.72 16.95 -2.85
CA HIS A 315 10.38 16.98 -2.26
C HIS A 315 10.21 16.01 -1.10
N GLU A 316 10.78 14.80 -1.19
CA GLU A 316 10.70 13.80 -0.12
C GLU A 316 11.74 14.12 0.96
N LYS A 317 11.27 14.53 2.14
CA LYS A 317 12.09 14.89 3.30
C LYS A 317 11.75 13.98 4.47
N PRO A 318 12.75 13.45 5.20
CA PRO A 318 12.51 12.54 6.31
C PRO A 318 12.01 13.28 7.56
N ASP A 319 11.48 12.56 8.53
CA ASP A 319 11.13 13.12 9.85
C ASP A 319 12.41 13.39 10.66
N VAL A 320 13.38 12.48 10.56
CA VAL A 320 14.69 12.52 11.22
C VAL A 320 15.80 12.12 10.27
N TRP A 321 17.02 12.56 10.53
CA TRP A 321 18.22 12.18 9.78
C TRP A 321 19.33 11.67 10.69
N ILE A 322 20.28 10.96 10.09
CA ILE A 322 21.44 10.39 10.77
C ILE A 322 22.70 10.81 10.03
N GLU A 323 23.78 11.03 10.78
CA GLU A 323 25.09 11.33 10.19
C GLU A 323 25.57 10.12 9.37
N PRO A 324 26.09 10.29 8.14
CA PRO A 324 26.46 9.16 7.29
C PRO A 324 27.45 8.17 7.92
N ASN A 325 28.45 8.66 8.68
CA ASN A 325 29.40 7.80 9.40
C ASN A 325 28.77 6.98 10.54
N ASP A 326 27.66 7.45 11.08
CA ASP A 326 26.93 6.82 12.18
C ASP A 326 25.84 5.86 11.69
N SER A 327 25.57 5.87 10.38
CA SER A 327 24.50 5.12 9.73
C SER A 327 24.94 3.70 9.32
N CYS A 328 24.08 3.00 8.58
CA CYS A 328 24.39 1.71 7.99
C CYS A 328 23.94 1.59 6.54
N ILE A 329 24.62 0.70 5.82
CA ILE A 329 24.26 0.30 4.47
C ILE A 329 23.16 -0.75 4.54
N VAL A 330 22.24 -0.65 3.59
CA VAL A 330 21.19 -1.64 3.37
C VAL A 330 21.23 -2.11 1.93
N GLN A 331 21.08 -3.42 1.78
CA GLN A 331 20.97 -4.07 0.49
C GLN A 331 19.52 -4.08 0.06
N VAL A 332 19.25 -3.62 -1.16
CA VAL A 332 17.90 -3.36 -1.64
C VAL A 332 17.67 -4.06 -2.97
N LYS A 333 16.51 -4.72 -3.08
CA LYS A 333 15.97 -5.21 -4.36
C LYS A 333 14.79 -4.38 -4.80
N ALA A 334 14.65 -4.22 -6.10
CA ALA A 334 13.56 -3.48 -6.71
C ALA A 334 13.20 -4.09 -8.08
N THR A 335 12.04 -3.70 -8.61
CA THR A 335 11.58 -4.21 -9.90
C THR A 335 12.16 -3.45 -11.07
N GLU A 336 12.27 -2.12 -10.97
CA GLU A 336 12.77 -1.26 -12.03
C GLU A 336 13.15 0.13 -11.48
N PHE A 337 13.91 0.89 -12.26
CA PHE A 337 14.11 2.32 -12.05
C PHE A 337 12.97 3.12 -12.69
N MET A 338 12.48 4.15 -12.00
CA MET A 338 11.48 5.09 -12.50
C MET A 338 12.00 6.51 -12.45
N THR A 339 11.65 7.35 -13.42
CA THR A 339 11.89 8.80 -13.32
C THR A 339 11.11 9.39 -12.15
N SER A 340 11.72 10.33 -11.42
CA SER A 340 11.09 10.94 -10.24
C SER A 340 11.79 12.24 -9.86
N ASP A 341 11.03 13.32 -9.76
CA ASP A 341 11.47 14.60 -9.21
C ASP A 341 11.51 14.60 -7.66
N LYS A 342 10.89 13.61 -7.01
CA LYS A 342 10.77 13.52 -5.56
C LYS A 342 12.09 13.35 -4.81
N TYR A 343 13.11 12.88 -5.51
CA TYR A 343 14.43 12.57 -4.95
C TYR A 343 15.54 13.28 -5.73
N LYS A 344 16.68 13.51 -5.09
CA LYS A 344 17.79 14.27 -5.69
C LYS A 344 18.37 13.61 -6.93
N CYS A 345 18.43 12.28 -6.99
CA CYS A 345 18.96 11.56 -8.14
C CYS A 345 18.16 11.76 -9.45
N GLY A 346 16.93 12.28 -9.39
CA GLY A 346 16.04 12.43 -10.55
C GLY A 346 15.33 11.13 -10.97
N PHE A 347 15.50 10.07 -10.18
CA PHE A 347 14.86 8.77 -10.36
C PHE A 347 14.67 8.09 -9.00
N THR A 348 13.89 7.01 -9.01
CA THR A 348 13.63 6.17 -7.84
C THR A 348 13.47 4.70 -8.22
N LEU A 349 13.28 3.85 -7.22
CA LEU A 349 13.04 2.42 -7.39
C LEU A 349 11.55 2.11 -7.30
N ARG A 350 11.06 1.20 -8.16
CA ARG A 350 9.73 0.62 -8.05
C ARG A 350 9.76 -0.63 -7.18
N PHE A 351 8.84 -0.68 -6.22
CA PHE A 351 8.72 -1.76 -5.23
C PHE A 351 10.02 -2.12 -4.49
N PRO A 352 10.76 -1.14 -3.96
CA PRO A 352 11.99 -1.42 -3.23
C PRO A 352 11.71 -2.20 -1.94
N ARG A 353 12.49 -3.25 -1.71
CA ARG A 353 12.49 -4.07 -0.49
C ARG A 353 13.91 -4.16 0.04
N LEU A 354 14.05 -3.97 1.36
CA LEU A 354 15.30 -4.20 2.06
C LEU A 354 15.51 -5.71 2.19
N GLU A 355 16.60 -6.23 1.65
CA GLU A 355 16.95 -7.64 1.77
C GLU A 355 17.82 -7.88 3.01
N LYS A 356 18.75 -6.96 3.29
CA LYS A 356 19.71 -7.12 4.38
C LYS A 356 20.22 -5.78 4.92
N PHE A 357 20.42 -5.70 6.23
CA PHE A 357 21.26 -4.68 6.84
C PHE A 357 22.73 -5.11 6.72
N ARG A 358 23.54 -4.34 5.99
CA ARG A 358 24.94 -4.67 5.66
C ARG A 358 25.88 -4.11 6.70
N GLU A 359 25.93 -4.79 7.85
CA GLU A 359 26.86 -4.46 8.94
C GLU A 359 28.32 -4.76 8.60
N ASP A 360 28.53 -5.56 7.55
CA ASP A 360 29.82 -5.93 7.00
C ASP A 360 30.48 -4.82 6.16
N LYS A 361 29.75 -3.75 5.84
CA LYS A 361 30.24 -2.64 5.00
C LYS A 361 30.27 -1.33 5.77
N ALA A 362 31.34 -0.56 5.58
CA ALA A 362 31.46 0.80 6.06
C ALA A 362 30.60 1.76 5.22
N TRP A 363 30.18 2.88 5.81
CA TRP A 363 29.25 3.84 5.19
C TRP A 363 29.69 4.37 3.81
N HIS A 364 31.00 4.48 3.57
CA HIS A 364 31.57 4.99 2.31
C HIS A 364 31.62 3.92 1.20
N GLU A 365 31.28 2.67 1.49
CA GLU A 365 31.20 1.57 0.53
C GLU A 365 29.79 1.42 -0.09
N CYS A 366 28.91 2.40 0.14
CA CYS A 366 27.59 2.42 -0.49
C CYS A 366 27.70 2.83 -1.96
N VAL A 367 26.66 2.50 -2.71
CA VAL A 367 26.58 2.75 -4.15
C VAL A 367 26.80 4.23 -4.46
N THR A 368 27.64 4.48 -5.46
CA THR A 368 27.86 5.81 -6.00
C THR A 368 26.73 6.21 -6.94
N TYR A 369 26.56 7.53 -7.15
CA TYR A 369 25.59 8.02 -8.12
C TYR A 369 25.88 7.49 -9.54
N GLN A 370 27.16 7.40 -9.92
CA GLN A 370 27.55 6.89 -11.23
C GLN A 370 27.17 5.42 -11.39
N GLU A 371 27.47 4.58 -10.41
CA GLU A 371 27.07 3.16 -10.44
C GLU A 371 25.55 2.99 -10.54
N LEU A 372 24.76 3.86 -9.89
CA LEU A 372 23.30 3.84 -10.04
C LEU A 372 22.84 4.23 -11.45
N ILE A 373 23.51 5.20 -12.09
CA ILE A 373 23.23 5.56 -13.49
C ILE A 373 23.57 4.39 -14.41
N ASP A 374 24.75 3.78 -14.24
CA ASP A 374 25.19 2.64 -15.04
C ASP A 374 24.24 1.44 -14.86
N LEU A 375 23.79 1.18 -13.63
CA LEU A 375 22.75 0.17 -13.33
C LEU A 375 21.44 0.48 -14.03
N ARG A 376 21.00 1.74 -14.01
CA ARG A 376 19.77 2.18 -14.66
C ARG A 376 19.86 2.01 -16.18
N GLU A 377 20.96 2.39 -16.79
CA GLU A 377 21.17 2.30 -18.25
C GLU A 377 21.26 0.85 -18.71
N ARG A 378 22.01 -0.01 -18.00
CA ARG A 378 22.07 -1.44 -18.28
C ARG A 378 20.70 -2.10 -18.24
N ASN A 379 19.86 -1.70 -17.30
CA ASN A 379 18.52 -2.27 -17.14
C ASN A 379 17.46 -1.61 -18.03
N ALA A 380 17.70 -0.39 -18.55
CA ALA A 380 16.83 0.25 -19.54
C ALA A 380 16.86 -0.49 -20.90
N GLY A 381 17.94 -1.21 -21.22
CA GLY A 381 18.05 -2.07 -22.40
C GLY A 381 17.44 -3.47 -22.24
N ASN A 382 17.09 -3.89 -21.02
CA ASN A 382 16.58 -5.24 -20.71
C ASN A 382 15.05 -5.36 -20.78
N VAL A 383 14.36 -4.38 -21.35
CA VAL A 383 12.94 -4.52 -21.69
C VAL A 383 12.80 -5.62 -22.76
N ASN A 384 12.37 -6.81 -22.33
CA ASN A 384 11.84 -7.92 -23.15
C ASN A 384 12.79 -8.86 -23.93
N PHE A 385 13.93 -9.30 -23.39
CA PHE A 385 14.58 -10.52 -23.93
C PHE A 385 14.21 -11.80 -23.17
N SER A 386 14.07 -11.75 -21.85
CA SER A 386 13.71 -12.94 -21.06
C SER A 386 12.24 -13.37 -21.23
N PHE A 387 11.36 -12.48 -21.71
CA PHE A 387 9.96 -12.80 -21.98
C PHE A 387 9.80 -13.63 -23.28
N PHE A 388 10.69 -13.47 -24.26
CA PHE A 388 10.70 -14.27 -25.48
C PHE A 388 11.32 -15.66 -25.30
N GLN A 389 12.18 -15.84 -24.29
CA GLN A 389 12.81 -17.14 -24.01
C GLN A 389 11.84 -18.15 -23.36
N ILE A 390 10.79 -17.69 -22.67
CA ILE A 390 9.82 -18.55 -21.98
C ILE A 390 8.67 -18.99 -22.90
N LEU A 391 8.46 -18.33 -24.04
CA LEU A 391 7.37 -18.63 -24.98
C LEU A 391 7.81 -19.36 -26.26
N LEU A 392 9.07 -19.79 -26.36
CA LEU A 392 9.52 -20.64 -27.45
C LEU A 392 9.77 -22.06 -26.94
N PRO A 393 8.97 -23.06 -27.35
CA PRO A 393 9.33 -24.45 -27.14
C PRO A 393 10.65 -24.72 -27.85
N SER A 394 11.49 -25.52 -27.21
CA SER A 394 12.75 -26.02 -27.75
C SER A 394 12.60 -26.51 -29.19
N LYS A 395 13.49 -26.02 -30.06
CA LYS A 395 13.81 -26.52 -31.40
C LYS A 395 13.04 -27.77 -31.83
N SER A 396 12.01 -27.61 -32.67
CA SER A 396 11.78 -28.48 -33.83
C SER A 396 10.59 -27.98 -34.67
N THR A 397 10.82 -27.98 -35.99
CA THR A 397 9.86 -27.86 -37.10
C THR A 397 9.07 -26.55 -37.24
N VAL A 398 9.63 -25.68 -38.10
CA VAL A 398 8.98 -24.54 -38.74
C VAL A 398 8.03 -25.05 -39.82
N ASN A 399 6.76 -24.61 -39.82
CA ASN A 399 5.87 -24.71 -40.98
C ASN A 399 5.36 -23.32 -41.41
N THR A 400 5.26 -23.13 -42.72
CA THR A 400 5.26 -21.88 -43.48
C THR A 400 3.91 -21.16 -43.50
N GLN A 401 3.21 -21.11 -42.35
CA GLN A 401 1.93 -20.41 -42.21
C GLN A 401 1.95 -19.31 -41.15
N SER A 402 2.99 -19.26 -40.31
CA SER A 402 3.19 -18.23 -39.28
C SER A 402 3.85 -16.94 -39.79
N GLN A 403 4.24 -16.87 -41.07
CA GLN A 403 4.83 -15.66 -41.66
C GLN A 403 3.81 -14.55 -41.98
N TYR A 404 2.50 -14.84 -41.94
CA TYR A 404 1.48 -13.82 -42.19
C TYR A 404 1.06 -13.01 -40.94
N TYR A 405 1.39 -13.48 -39.73
CA TYR A 405 1.02 -12.77 -38.48
C TYR A 405 2.07 -11.75 -37.99
N LEU A 406 3.31 -11.83 -38.50
CA LEU A 406 4.41 -10.96 -38.08
C LEU A 406 4.59 -9.69 -38.93
N ARG A 407 3.73 -9.48 -39.95
CA ARG A 407 3.82 -8.30 -40.83
C ARG A 407 2.83 -7.16 -40.50
N THR A 408 1.96 -7.34 -39.51
CA THR A 408 0.92 -6.36 -39.15
C THR A 408 1.21 -5.57 -37.87
N VAL A 409 2.22 -5.94 -37.08
CA VAL A 409 2.55 -5.24 -35.81
C VAL A 409 3.74 -4.27 -35.93
N VAL A 410 4.39 -4.21 -37.10
CA VAL A 410 5.43 -3.21 -37.37
C VAL A 410 4.95 -2.27 -38.46
N ASN A 411 4.02 -1.37 -38.13
CA ASN A 411 3.77 -0.21 -38.99
C ASN A 411 3.68 1.09 -38.19
N ARG A 412 4.48 2.05 -38.65
CA ARG A 412 5.19 3.06 -37.87
C ARG A 412 4.42 4.39 -37.77
N THR A 413 3.09 4.32 -37.64
CA THR A 413 2.23 5.51 -37.85
C THR A 413 1.28 5.82 -36.70
N TYR A 414 1.22 5.00 -35.65
CA TYR A 414 0.29 5.22 -34.53
C TYR A 414 0.82 6.17 -33.44
N TYR A 415 2.14 6.36 -33.35
CA TYR A 415 2.76 7.13 -32.26
C TYR A 415 2.86 8.65 -32.49
N ARG A 416 2.45 9.17 -33.65
CA ARG A 416 2.56 10.60 -33.98
C ARG A 416 1.31 11.44 -33.68
N LYS A 417 0.18 10.84 -33.25
CA LYS A 417 -1.08 11.59 -33.06
C LYS A 417 -1.40 11.98 -31.62
N TYR A 418 -0.73 11.40 -30.61
CA TYR A 418 -1.16 11.57 -29.22
C TYR A 418 -0.18 12.27 -28.27
N ASN A 419 0.98 12.73 -28.73
CA ASN A 419 1.86 13.66 -27.99
C ASN A 419 1.98 13.40 -26.47
N ILE A 420 2.08 12.13 -26.08
CA ILE A 420 2.38 11.73 -24.71
C ILE A 420 3.90 11.60 -24.63
N VAL A 421 4.52 12.63 -24.09
CA VAL A 421 5.92 12.66 -23.67
C VAL A 421 6.04 11.69 -22.49
N LEU A 422 7.01 10.77 -22.56
CA LEU A 422 7.54 10.07 -21.39
C LEU A 422 8.63 10.93 -20.74
#